data_AF-A0A0G1IN62-F1
#
_entry.id   AF-A0A0G1IN62-F1
#
_cell.length_a   1.000
_cell.length_b   1.000
_cell.length_c   1.000
_cell.angle_alpha   90.00
_cell.angle_beta   90.00
_cell.angle_gamma   90.00
#
_symmetry.space_group_name_H-M   'P 1'
#
loop_
_entity.id
_entity.type
_entity.pdbx_description
1 polymer ?
#
loop_
_entity_poly.entity_id
_entity_poly.type
_entity_poly.pdbx_seq_one_letter_code
_entity_poly.pdbx_strand_id
1 'polypeptide(L)'
;MKLDRLKIFFEEYIEGTPEKAAVSDQKMLLCRLTMAVAHGIEIQDSIRGVYITSRCLKHIFDKRPAEEFLFIINHLHEIVRYPDRIYLNKEAKRGYFCFIKRINDVGYLCSLEIIKIPPAVCGEVVAG
;
A
#
# COMPACT_ATOMS: atom_id res chain seq x y z
N MET A 1 3.92 2.41 19.12
CA MET A 1 3.30 3.72 18.78
C MET A 1 3.42 4.05 17.27
N LYS A 2 3.06 3.12 16.37
CA LYS A 2 3.12 3.32 14.89
C LYS A 2 1.89 2.79 14.12
N LEU A 3 0.91 2.19 14.80
CA LEU A 3 -0.24 1.53 14.18
C LEU A 3 -1.38 2.49 13.80
N ASP A 4 -1.43 3.70 14.36
CA ASP A 4 -2.61 4.57 14.20
C ASP A 4 -2.61 5.43 12.94
N ARG A 5 -1.48 5.57 12.23
CA ARG A 5 -1.43 6.46 11.07
C ARG A 5 -2.38 6.04 9.95
N LEU A 6 -2.46 4.75 9.65
CA LEU A 6 -3.35 4.26 8.60
C LEU A 6 -4.83 4.39 8.98
N LYS A 7 -5.14 4.27 10.28
CA LYS A 7 -6.50 4.48 10.80
C LYS A 7 -6.91 5.95 10.69
N ILE A 8 -6.05 6.85 11.15
CA ILE A 8 -6.27 8.30 11.02
C ILE A 8 -6.48 8.66 9.54
N PHE A 9 -5.67 8.12 8.64
CA PHE A 9 -5.81 8.34 7.20
C PHE A 9 -7.13 7.78 6.63
N PHE A 10 -7.64 6.68 7.18
CA PHE A 10 -8.95 6.15 6.83
C PHE A 10 -10.08 7.06 7.34
N GLU A 11 -10.03 7.44 8.61
CA GLU A 11 -11.02 8.31 9.27
C GLU A 11 -11.11 9.67 8.55
N GLU A 12 -9.98 10.27 8.18
CA GLU A 12 -9.93 11.60 7.55
C GLU A 12 -10.44 11.63 6.11
N TYR A 13 -10.22 10.57 5.32
CA TYR A 13 -10.40 10.62 3.86
C TYR A 13 -11.43 9.63 3.29
N ILE A 14 -11.89 8.66 4.09
CA ILE A 14 -12.69 7.53 3.59
C ILE A 14 -13.91 7.27 4.47
N GLU A 15 -13.78 7.37 5.79
CA GLU A 15 -14.90 7.12 6.69
C GLU A 15 -16.08 8.06 6.39
N GLY A 16 -17.30 7.53 6.46
CA GLY A 16 -18.52 8.29 6.13
C GLY A 16 -18.76 8.51 4.63
N THR A 17 -17.83 8.11 3.74
CA THR A 17 -18.07 8.20 2.29
C THR A 17 -18.98 7.06 1.79
N PRO A 18 -19.95 7.32 0.89
CA PRO A 18 -20.78 6.27 0.30
C PRO A 18 -19.95 5.20 -0.45
N GLU A 19 -20.51 4.00 -0.60
CA GLU A 19 -19.89 2.94 -1.41
C GLU A 19 -19.62 3.45 -2.83
N LYS A 20 -18.40 3.22 -3.36
CA LYS A 20 -17.96 3.67 -4.70
C LYS A 20 -17.93 5.20 -4.89
N ALA A 21 -18.09 5.99 -3.83
CA ALA A 21 -17.90 7.43 -3.92
C ALA A 21 -16.47 7.79 -4.34
N ALA A 22 -16.35 8.86 -5.13
CA ALA A 22 -15.05 9.44 -5.43
C ALA A 22 -14.43 10.03 -4.14
N VAL A 23 -13.16 9.73 -3.89
CA VAL A 23 -12.38 10.27 -2.77
C VAL A 23 -11.23 11.11 -3.32
N SER A 24 -10.77 12.09 -2.54
CA SER A 24 -9.62 12.91 -2.90
C SER A 24 -8.37 12.03 -3.04
N ASP A 25 -7.51 12.28 -4.03
CA ASP A 25 -6.31 11.45 -4.27
C ASP A 25 -5.18 11.84 -3.33
N GLN A 26 -5.15 11.20 -2.17
CA GLN A 26 -4.15 11.42 -1.12
C GLN A 26 -3.24 10.20 -1.03
N LYS A 27 -1.98 10.42 -0.61
CA LYS A 27 -1.00 9.36 -0.42
C LYS A 27 -0.34 9.48 0.94
N MET A 28 -0.12 8.35 1.60
CA MET A 28 0.64 8.29 2.85
C MET A 28 1.74 7.25 2.77
N LEU A 29 2.88 7.52 3.43
CA LEU A 29 3.92 6.52 3.63
C LEU A 29 3.38 5.45 4.60
N LEU A 30 3.16 4.24 4.09
CA LEU A 30 2.73 3.09 4.88
C LEU A 30 3.91 2.55 5.70
N CYS A 31 5.01 2.20 5.03
CA CYS A 31 6.19 1.67 5.67
C CYS A 31 7.42 1.75 4.77
N ARG A 32 8.58 1.32 5.28
CA ARG A 32 9.77 1.04 4.48
C ARG A 32 10.00 -0.47 4.41
N LEU A 33 10.28 -0.98 3.21
CA LEU A 33 10.66 -2.39 3.00
C LEU A 33 11.90 -2.72 3.81
N THR A 34 12.03 -3.96 4.27
CA THR A 34 13.27 -4.45 4.90
C THR A 34 14.37 -4.62 3.86
N MET A 35 15.64 -4.68 4.27
CA MET A 35 16.76 -4.92 3.33
C MET A 35 16.54 -6.26 2.59
N ALA A 36 16.15 -7.30 3.34
CA ALA A 36 15.89 -8.62 2.79
C ALA A 36 14.80 -8.60 1.71
N VAL A 37 13.67 -7.93 1.97
CA VAL A 37 12.59 -7.82 0.97
C VAL A 37 13.05 -6.98 -0.22
N ALA A 38 13.72 -5.85 0.02
CA ALA A 38 14.20 -4.97 -1.04
C ALA A 38 15.18 -5.69 -1.99
N HIS A 39 16.14 -6.43 -1.43
CA HIS A 39 17.07 -7.26 -2.20
C HIS A 39 16.33 -8.38 -2.94
N GLY A 40 15.35 -9.02 -2.30
CA GLY A 40 14.56 -10.11 -2.89
C GLY A 40 13.69 -9.69 -4.09
N ILE A 41 13.44 -8.39 -4.27
CA ILE A 41 12.75 -7.84 -5.44
C ILE A 41 13.64 -6.92 -6.30
N GLU A 42 14.96 -6.95 -6.05
CA GLU A 42 15.98 -6.21 -6.82
C GLU A 42 15.73 -4.69 -6.90
N ILE A 43 15.21 -4.08 -5.84
CA ILE A 43 15.07 -2.62 -5.76
C ILE A 43 16.27 -1.97 -5.06
N GLN A 44 16.61 -0.76 -5.47
CA GLN A 44 17.67 0.02 -4.83
C GLN A 44 17.27 0.46 -3.42
N ASP A 45 18.25 0.59 -2.54
CA ASP A 45 18.04 1.02 -1.16
C ASP A 45 17.41 2.42 -1.04
N SER A 46 17.64 3.28 -2.03
CA SER A 46 17.09 4.63 -2.14
C SER A 46 15.57 4.67 -2.32
N ILE A 47 14.94 3.57 -2.77
CA ILE A 47 13.51 3.51 -3.15
C ILE A 47 12.70 2.49 -2.33
N ARG A 48 13.00 2.37 -1.03
CA ARG A 48 12.34 1.39 -0.14
C ARG A 48 11.02 1.86 0.48
N GLY A 49 10.59 3.09 0.21
CA GLY A 49 9.34 3.64 0.75
C GLY A 49 8.11 3.05 0.05
N VAL A 50 7.21 2.44 0.80
CA VAL A 50 5.92 1.96 0.31
C VAL A 50 4.84 2.93 0.74
N TYR A 51 4.07 3.38 -0.24
CA TYR A 51 2.98 4.33 -0.04
C TYR A 51 1.65 3.65 -0.34
N ILE A 52 0.60 4.07 0.36
CA ILE A 52 -0.79 3.71 0.08
C ILE A 52 -1.56 4.96 -0.27
N THR A 53 -2.48 4.84 -1.24
CA THR A 53 -3.37 5.93 -1.63
C THR A 53 -4.75 5.77 -0.99
N SER A 54 -5.44 6.89 -0.78
CA SER A 54 -6.84 6.93 -0.33
C SER A 54 -7.72 6.11 -1.27
N ARG A 55 -7.49 6.17 -2.58
CA ARG A 55 -8.20 5.35 -3.58
C ARG A 55 -8.02 3.85 -3.37
N CYS A 56 -6.79 3.41 -3.08
CA CYS A 56 -6.51 2.00 -2.79
C CYS A 56 -7.22 1.58 -1.50
N LEU A 57 -7.11 2.39 -0.45
CA LEU A 57 -7.74 2.08 0.84
C LEU A 57 -9.27 2.09 0.76
N LYS A 58 -9.87 3.02 -0.01
CA LYS A 58 -11.30 3.06 -0.33
C LYS A 58 -11.73 1.79 -1.06
N HIS A 59 -10.93 1.33 -2.01
CA HIS A 59 -11.21 0.09 -2.74
C HIS A 59 -11.20 -1.15 -1.85
N ILE A 60 -10.31 -1.21 -0.86
CA ILE A 60 -10.29 -2.30 0.14
C ILE A 60 -11.54 -2.19 1.00
N PHE A 61 -11.87 -0.99 1.49
CA PHE A 61 -13.06 -0.75 2.33
C PHE A 61 -14.36 -1.15 1.63
N ASP A 62 -14.57 -0.71 0.38
CA ASP A 62 -15.80 -0.99 -0.37
C ASP A 62 -15.99 -2.48 -0.73
N LYS A 63 -14.90 -3.26 -0.75
CA LYS A 63 -14.93 -4.67 -1.20
C LYS A 63 -14.92 -5.69 -0.07
N ARG A 64 -14.53 -5.29 1.13
CA ARG A 64 -14.26 -6.21 2.23
C ARG A 64 -15.29 -6.01 3.35
N PRO A 65 -15.74 -7.09 4.01
CA PRO A 65 -16.49 -6.98 5.25
C PRO A 65 -15.72 -6.15 6.29
N ALA A 66 -16.44 -5.47 7.18
CA ALA A 66 -15.84 -4.56 8.17
C ALA A 66 -14.75 -5.24 9.02
N GLU A 67 -14.99 -6.48 9.46
CA GLU A 67 -14.00 -7.24 10.24
C GLU A 67 -12.72 -7.52 9.45
N GLU A 68 -12.83 -7.95 8.18
CA GLU A 68 -11.69 -8.21 7.31
C GLU A 68 -10.94 -6.92 6.99
N PHE A 69 -11.65 -5.81 6.76
CA PHE A 69 -11.06 -4.51 6.55
C PHE A 69 -10.23 -4.06 7.75
N LEU A 70 -10.81 -4.09 8.96
CA LEU A 70 -10.13 -3.72 10.20
C LEU A 70 -8.89 -4.58 10.43
N PHE A 71 -8.98 -5.87 10.14
CA PHE A 71 -7.84 -6.76 10.21
C PHE A 71 -6.73 -6.36 9.22
N ILE A 72 -7.10 -6.09 7.96
CA ILE A 72 -6.15 -5.66 6.93
C ILE A 72 -5.46 -4.37 7.34
N ILE A 73 -6.17 -3.32 7.77
CA ILE A 73 -5.53 -2.04 8.11
C ILE A 73 -4.56 -2.17 9.29
N ASN A 74 -4.85 -3.07 10.24
CA ASN A 74 -3.96 -3.30 11.39
C ASN A 74 -2.67 -4.03 10.95
N HIS A 75 -2.76 -4.97 10.02
CA HIS A 75 -1.63 -5.83 9.64
C HIS A 75 -1.00 -5.51 8.28
N LEU A 76 -1.52 -4.53 7.53
CA LEU A 76 -1.06 -4.23 6.17
C LEU A 76 0.45 -3.95 6.11
N HIS A 77 0.96 -3.21 7.09
CA HIS A 77 2.38 -2.92 7.20
C HIS A 77 3.23 -4.18 7.43
N GLU A 78 2.70 -5.20 8.13
CA GLU A 78 3.40 -6.48 8.34
C GLU A 78 3.39 -7.33 7.08
N ILE A 79 2.27 -7.35 6.36
CA ILE A 79 2.14 -8.03 5.05
C ILE A 79 3.20 -7.49 4.08
N VAL A 80 3.39 -6.18 4.07
CA VAL A 80 4.36 -5.52 3.19
C VAL A 80 5.80 -5.70 3.66
N ARG A 81 6.09 -5.60 4.97
CA ARG A 81 7.47 -5.66 5.49
C ARG A 81 8.03 -7.07 5.63
N TYR A 82 7.15 -8.02 5.91
CA TYR A 82 7.51 -9.40 6.23
C TYR A 82 6.59 -10.38 5.49
N PRO A 83 6.55 -10.35 4.14
CA PRO A 83 5.82 -11.34 3.38
C PRO A 83 6.43 -12.73 3.58
N ASP A 84 5.60 -13.75 3.62
CA ASP A 84 6.06 -15.14 3.67
C ASP A 84 6.52 -15.61 2.27
N ARG A 85 5.90 -15.05 1.23
CA ARG A 85 6.24 -15.33 -0.17
C ARG A 85 6.10 -14.08 -1.03
N ILE A 86 6.99 -13.94 -2.01
CA ILE A 86 6.97 -12.86 -2.99
C ILE A 86 6.93 -13.48 -4.39
N TYR A 87 6.05 -12.96 -5.24
CA TYR A 87 5.89 -13.41 -6.62
C TYR A 87 6.01 -12.22 -7.56
N LEU A 88 6.60 -12.44 -8.74
CA LEU A 88 6.46 -11.53 -9.85
C LEU A 88 5.04 -11.70 -10.44
N ASN A 89 4.33 -10.60 -10.62
CA ASN A 89 3.01 -10.66 -11.23
C ASN A 89 3.13 -10.91 -12.74
N LYS A 90 2.09 -11.48 -13.34
CA LYS A 90 2.04 -11.67 -14.80
C LYS A 90 1.79 -10.31 -15.47
N GLU A 91 2.38 -10.08 -16.65
CA GLU A 91 2.35 -8.80 -17.38
C GLU A 91 0.96 -8.18 -17.59
N ALA A 92 -0.11 -8.97 -17.54
CA ALA A 92 -1.49 -8.52 -17.74
C ALA A 92 -2.20 -7.98 -16.49
N LYS A 93 -1.56 -7.92 -15.30
CA LYS A 93 -2.19 -7.49 -14.04
C LYS A 93 -1.50 -6.27 -13.42
N ARG A 94 -2.26 -5.43 -12.71
CA ARG A 94 -1.72 -4.26 -11.98
C ARG A 94 -0.79 -4.70 -10.84
N GLY A 95 0.29 -3.95 -10.64
CA GLY A 95 1.34 -4.24 -9.66
C GLY A 95 2.37 -5.25 -10.18
N TYR A 96 3.65 -4.94 -10.01
CA TYR A 96 4.78 -5.76 -10.46
C TYR A 96 5.05 -6.95 -9.54
N PHE A 97 4.80 -6.78 -8.23
CA PHE A 97 5.08 -7.81 -7.23
C PHE A 97 3.81 -8.14 -6.44
N CYS A 98 3.61 -9.42 -6.13
CA CYS A 98 2.56 -9.88 -5.24
C CYS A 98 3.19 -10.46 -3.98
N PHE A 99 2.92 -9.81 -2.85
CA PHE A 99 3.36 -10.23 -1.53
C PHE A 99 2.25 -11.04 -0.90
N ILE A 100 2.61 -12.21 -0.36
CA ILE A 100 1.67 -13.09 0.33
C ILE A 100 2.13 -13.25 1.76
N LYS A 101 1.20 -13.06 2.70
CA LYS A 101 1.40 -13.36 4.11
C LYS A 101 0.21 -14.16 4.64
N ARG A 102 0.49 -15.22 5.38
CA ARG A 102 -0.51 -15.97 6.14
C ARG A 102 -0.58 -15.43 7.56
N ILE A 103 -1.79 -15.06 7.98
CA ILE A 103 -2.06 -14.65 9.35
C ILE A 103 -3.27 -15.44 9.82
N ASN A 104 -3.13 -16.20 10.91
CA ASN A 104 -4.16 -17.11 11.43
C ASN A 104 -4.73 -18.04 10.35
N ASP A 105 -3.85 -18.70 9.58
CA ASP A 105 -4.18 -19.59 8.46
C ASP A 105 -4.92 -18.96 7.27
N VAL A 106 -5.20 -17.66 7.32
CA VAL A 106 -5.76 -16.90 6.20
C VAL A 106 -4.66 -16.26 5.38
N GLY A 107 -4.66 -16.51 4.06
CA GLY A 107 -3.69 -15.94 3.13
C GLY A 107 -4.12 -14.56 2.63
N TYR A 108 -3.32 -13.54 2.92
CA TYR A 108 -3.50 -12.18 2.43
C TYR A 108 -2.53 -11.90 1.28
N LEU A 109 -3.06 -11.32 0.20
CA LEU A 109 -2.29 -10.92 -0.97
C LEU A 109 -2.27 -9.40 -1.09
N CYS A 110 -1.07 -8.83 -1.24
CA CYS A 110 -0.84 -7.42 -1.46
C CYS A 110 -0.04 -7.24 -2.76
N SER A 111 -0.61 -6.53 -3.73
CA SER A 111 0.09 -6.18 -4.97
C SER A 111 0.83 -4.85 -4.80
N LEU A 112 2.13 -4.82 -5.09
CA LEU A 112 2.96 -3.62 -5.09
C LEU A 112 3.32 -3.22 -6.51
N GLU A 113 3.26 -1.92 -6.77
CA GLU A 113 3.65 -1.30 -8.04
C GLU A 113 4.88 -0.41 -7.82
N ILE A 114 5.91 -0.58 -8.65
CA ILE A 114 7.05 0.32 -8.65
C ILE A 114 6.71 1.50 -9.55
N ILE A 115 6.44 2.64 -8.91
CA ILE A 115 6.32 3.91 -9.63
C ILE A 115 7.73 4.43 -9.86
N LYS A 116 8.21 4.35 -11.11
CA LYS A 116 9.39 5.11 -11.54
C LYS A 116 8.98 6.59 -11.55
N ILE A 117 9.16 7.28 -10.43
CA ILE A 117 9.14 8.74 -10.47
C ILE A 117 10.40 9.14 -11.24
N PRO A 118 10.31 9.96 -12.30
CA PRO A 118 11.50 10.65 -12.81
C PRO A 118 12.21 11.31 -11.63
N PRO A 119 13.56 11.37 -11.59
CA PRO A 119 14.24 12.13 -10.56
C PRO A 119 13.58 13.51 -10.52
N ALA A 120 13.04 13.88 -9.35
CA ALA A 120 12.38 15.16 -9.18
C ALA A 120 13.32 16.22 -9.75
N VAL A 121 12.84 16.93 -10.77
CA VAL A 121 13.49 18.16 -11.20
C VAL A 121 13.51 19.03 -9.95
N CYS A 122 14.70 19.20 -9.41
CA CYS A 122 14.95 20.20 -8.39
C CYS A 122 14.60 21.55 -9.05
N GLY A 123 13.46 22.11 -8.68
CA GLY A 123 12.95 23.35 -9.27
C GLY A 123 11.45 23.47 -9.05
N GLU A 124 11.08 24.19 -8.00
CA GLU A 124 9.79 24.87 -7.98
C GLU A 124 9.63 25.70 -9.25
N VAL A 125 8.52 25.56 -9.96
CA VAL A 125 7.80 26.68 -10.57
C VAL A 125 6.31 26.35 -10.58
N VAL A 126 5.53 27.22 -9.93
CA VAL A 126 4.06 27.25 -9.96
C VAL A 126 3.64 28.12 -11.15
N ALA A 127 2.70 27.66 -11.98
CA ALA A 127 1.66 28.45 -12.67
C ALA A 127 0.95 27.60 -13.74
N GLY A 128 -0.39 27.61 -13.73
CA GLY A 128 -1.26 27.10 -14.80
C GLY A 128 -2.19 25.98 -14.35
#